data_AF-A0A0B6YGV6-F1
#
_entry.id   AF-A0A0B6YGV6-F1
#
_cell.length_a   1.000
_cell.length_b   1.000
_cell.length_c   1.000
_cell.angle_alpha   90.00
_cell.angle_beta   90.00
_cell.angle_gamma   90.00
#
_symmetry.space_group_name_H-M   'P 1'
#
loop_
_entity.id
_entity.type
_entity.pdbx_description
1 polymer ?
#
loop_
_entity_poly.entity_id
_entity_poly.type
_entity_poly.pdbx_seq_one_letter_code
_entity_poly.pdbx_strand_id
1 'polypeptide(L)'
;LGCVLCSPGCFSLFRGSALMDDNVMRTYATRSSEARHYLQYDQGEDRWLSTLLLQQGYKMEYCAASDAMTHCPETFKEFFNQRRRWIPSTLANIMDLLQSFRTTVTANDNISYLYMAYQGLLMLSTVLGPATILLMMAGAINPVLSIDLYQAYLIIVGPISVYLVL
;
A
#
# COMPACT_ATOMS: atom_id res chain seq x y z
N LEU A 1 -10.99 -15.55 9.16
CA LEU A 1 -10.36 -14.49 9.98
C LEU A 1 -9.39 -13.71 9.11
N GLY A 2 -9.18 -12.43 9.45
CA GLY A 2 -8.14 -11.58 8.89
C GLY A 2 -7.52 -10.75 10.01
N CYS A 3 -6.36 -10.15 9.76
CA CYS A 3 -5.66 -9.30 10.71
C CYS A 3 -5.10 -8.04 10.03
N VAL A 4 -4.63 -7.09 10.84
CA VAL A 4 -4.01 -5.85 10.33
C VAL A 4 -2.78 -6.21 9.50
N LEU A 5 -2.62 -5.60 8.32
CA LEU A 5 -1.49 -5.87 7.41
C LEU A 5 -0.34 -4.86 7.52
N CYS A 6 -0.56 -3.77 8.25
CA CYS A 6 0.40 -2.70 8.39
C CYS A 6 0.30 -2.12 9.79
N SER A 7 1.39 -2.19 10.54
CA SER A 7 1.60 -1.41 11.75
C SER A 7 2.27 -0.09 11.34
N PRO A 8 1.66 1.09 11.57
CA PRO A 8 2.28 2.35 11.18
C PRO A 8 3.55 2.62 11.98
N GLY A 9 4.55 3.28 11.38
CA GLY A 9 5.81 3.59 12.06
C GLY A 9 5.63 4.49 13.29
N CYS A 10 4.61 5.34 13.30
CA CYS A 10 4.22 6.06 14.51
C CYS A 10 3.28 5.18 15.37
N PHE A 11 3.67 4.99 16.64
CA PHE A 11 2.82 4.41 17.67
C PHE A 11 2.41 2.94 17.47
N SER A 12 3.38 2.11 17.08
CA SER A 12 3.27 0.64 17.09
C SER A 12 4.14 0.04 18.19
N LEU A 13 3.64 -1.00 18.87
CA LEU A 13 4.38 -1.76 19.87
C LEU A 13 4.59 -3.19 19.39
N PHE A 14 5.86 -3.60 19.32
CA PHE A 14 6.23 -4.96 18.94
C PHE A 14 6.82 -5.71 20.13
N ARG A 15 6.51 -7.00 20.24
CA ARG A 15 7.18 -7.87 21.20
C ARG A 15 8.61 -8.09 20.74
N GLY A 16 9.59 -7.81 21.61
CA GLY A 16 11.01 -8.00 21.29
C GLY A 16 11.33 -9.42 20.82
N SER A 17 10.70 -10.44 21.42
CA SER A 17 10.89 -11.83 20.99
C SER A 17 10.38 -12.11 19.57
N ALA A 18 9.35 -11.40 19.10
CA ALA A 18 8.84 -11.56 17.73
C ALA A 18 9.77 -10.90 16.71
N LEU A 19 10.40 -9.78 17.08
CA LEU A 19 11.44 -9.16 16.24
C LEU A 19 12.68 -10.06 16.18
N MET A 20 13.08 -10.65 17.31
CA MET A 20 14.25 -11.52 17.39
C MET A 20 13.97 -12.96 16.90
N ASP A 21 12.78 -13.23 16.36
CA ASP A 21 12.46 -14.52 15.77
C ASP A 21 13.25 -14.77 14.48
N ASP A 22 13.30 -16.03 14.09
CA ASP A 22 14.12 -16.53 13.00
C ASP A 22 13.87 -15.72 11.72
N ASN A 23 14.96 -15.09 11.27
CA ASN A 23 15.02 -14.35 10.01
C ASN A 23 14.12 -13.11 9.91
N VAL A 24 13.49 -12.62 10.99
CA VAL A 24 12.75 -11.34 10.93
C VAL A 24 13.74 -10.19 10.81
N MET A 25 14.50 -9.87 11.87
CA MET A 25 15.44 -8.73 11.84
C MET A 25 16.55 -8.91 10.81
N ARG A 26 17.04 -10.14 10.59
CA ARG A 26 18.07 -10.42 9.59
C ARG A 26 17.60 -10.04 8.19
N THR A 27 16.36 -10.37 7.83
CA THR A 27 15.80 -10.04 6.51
C THR A 27 15.41 -8.58 6.42
N TYR A 28 14.83 -8.02 7.48
CA TYR A 28 14.48 -6.60 7.57
C TYR A 28 15.71 -5.69 7.38
N ALA A 29 16.87 -6.06 7.93
CA ALA A 29 18.12 -5.31 7.80
C ALA A 29 18.84 -5.51 6.44
N THR A 30 18.24 -6.23 5.49
CA THR A 30 18.84 -6.43 4.17
C THR A 30 18.90 -5.11 3.42
N ARG A 31 20.07 -4.77 2.88
CA ARG A 31 20.24 -3.53 2.11
C ARG A 31 19.50 -3.62 0.78
N SER A 32 18.84 -2.53 0.41
CA SER A 32 18.23 -2.36 -0.90
C SER A 32 19.27 -2.41 -2.02
N SER A 33 18.97 -3.17 -3.06
CA SER A 33 19.85 -3.39 -4.21
C SER A 33 19.07 -3.39 -5.53
N GLU A 34 17.84 -3.90 -5.51
CA GLU A 34 16.94 -3.97 -6.66
C GLU A 34 15.83 -2.91 -6.54
N ALA A 35 15.22 -2.54 -7.67
CA ALA A 35 14.11 -1.57 -7.72
C ALA A 35 12.99 -1.89 -6.71
N ARG A 36 12.60 -3.17 -6.59
CA ARG A 36 11.58 -3.62 -5.63
C ARG A 36 12.00 -3.42 -4.18
N HIS A 37 13.29 -3.58 -3.87
CA HIS A 37 13.82 -3.40 -2.52
C HIS A 37 13.71 -1.94 -2.10
N TYR A 38 14.02 -0.99 -2.99
CA TYR A 38 13.84 0.43 -2.68
C TYR A 38 12.37 0.79 -2.39
N LEU A 39 11.40 0.15 -3.06
CA LEU A 39 9.98 0.37 -2.80
C LEU A 39 9.53 -0.24 -1.46
N GLN A 40 10.03 -1.43 -1.11
CA GLN A 40 9.59 -2.15 0.09
C GLN A 40 10.41 -1.78 1.33
N TYR A 41 11.72 -1.85 1.25
CA TYR A 41 12.63 -1.75 2.40
C TYR A 41 12.88 -0.31 2.80
N ASP A 42 12.95 0.62 1.84
CA ASP A 42 13.24 2.03 2.13
C ASP A 42 11.98 2.92 2.16
N GLN A 43 11.03 2.67 1.26
CA GLN A 43 9.82 3.50 1.14
C GLN A 43 8.61 2.97 1.92
N GLY A 44 8.63 1.70 2.32
CA GLY A 44 7.54 1.02 3.02
C GLY A 44 8.03 0.09 4.12
N GLU A 45 9.09 0.48 4.81
CA GLU A 45 9.77 -0.26 5.87
C GLU A 45 8.80 -0.79 6.93
N ASP A 46 7.80 0.02 7.31
CA ASP A 46 6.75 -0.35 8.27
C ASP A 46 5.91 -1.54 7.78
N ARG A 47 5.49 -1.48 6.51
CA ARG A 47 4.74 -2.54 5.85
C ARG A 47 5.61 -3.76 5.64
N TRP A 48 6.88 -3.56 5.32
CA TRP A 48 7.82 -4.64 5.13
C TRP A 48 8.02 -5.45 6.42
N LEU A 49 8.28 -4.78 7.54
CA LEU A 49 8.36 -5.45 8.85
C LEU A 49 7.05 -6.17 9.19
N SER A 50 5.91 -5.54 8.92
CA SER A 50 4.58 -6.12 9.12
C SER A 50 4.42 -7.41 8.31
N THR A 51 4.78 -7.40 7.03
CA THR A 51 4.74 -8.59 6.15
C THR A 51 5.60 -9.73 6.69
N LEU A 52 6.84 -9.43 7.12
CA LEU A 52 7.75 -10.43 7.70
C LEU A 52 7.14 -11.08 8.95
N LEU A 53 6.55 -10.28 9.85
CA LEU A 53 5.90 -10.80 11.05
C LEU A 53 4.70 -11.70 10.72
N LEU A 54 3.88 -11.32 9.73
CA LEU A 54 2.76 -12.16 9.28
C LEU A 54 3.24 -13.48 8.70
N GLN A 55 4.30 -13.44 7.90
CA GLN A 55 4.93 -14.62 7.29
C GLN A 55 5.53 -15.56 8.35
N GLN A 56 5.97 -15.03 9.50
CA GLN A 56 6.42 -15.80 10.67
C GLN A 56 5.27 -16.26 11.61
N GLY A 57 4.01 -16.07 11.22
CA GLY A 57 2.87 -16.56 12.01
C GLY A 57 2.36 -15.60 13.08
N TYR A 58 2.94 -14.41 13.21
CA TYR A 58 2.48 -13.42 14.19
C TYR A 58 1.19 -12.73 13.74
N LYS A 59 0.36 -12.36 14.71
CA LYS A 59 -0.84 -11.56 14.51
C LYS A 59 -0.55 -10.10 14.85
N MET A 60 -1.00 -9.20 13.99
CA MET A 60 -1.08 -7.77 14.31
C MET A 60 -2.52 -7.37 14.57
N GLU A 61 -2.71 -6.56 15.61
CA GLU A 61 -4.02 -6.09 16.06
C GLU A 61 -4.04 -4.58 16.21
N TYR A 62 -5.19 -3.99 15.93
CA TYR A 62 -5.45 -2.57 16.15
C TYR A 62 -6.01 -2.36 17.56
N CYS A 63 -5.42 -1.43 18.32
CA CYS A 63 -5.92 -1.05 19.63
C CYS A 63 -6.75 0.25 19.51
N ALA A 64 -8.06 0.17 19.70
CA ALA A 64 -8.92 1.35 19.58
C ALA A 64 -8.71 2.42 20.68
N ALA A 65 -8.07 2.04 21.80
CA ALA A 65 -7.73 2.96 22.89
C ALA A 65 -6.36 3.64 22.70
N SER A 66 -5.68 3.37 21.59
CA SER A 66 -4.35 3.91 21.32
C SER A 66 -4.48 5.21 20.51
N ASP A 67 -4.09 6.34 21.10
CA ASP A 67 -4.08 7.65 20.44
C ASP A 67 -2.66 8.16 20.18
N ALA A 68 -2.43 8.66 18.96
CA ALA A 68 -1.18 9.30 18.56
C ALA A 68 -1.46 10.60 17.81
N MET A 69 -0.83 11.70 18.26
CA MET A 69 -0.83 12.96 17.54
C MET A 69 0.45 13.04 16.69
N THR A 70 0.28 13.23 15.38
CA THR A 70 1.40 13.34 14.44
C THR A 70 1.16 14.48 13.46
N HIS A 71 2.24 14.93 12.83
CA HIS A 71 2.20 15.98 11.82
C HIS A 71 1.47 15.49 10.57
N CYS A 72 0.52 16.29 10.07
CA CYS A 72 -0.13 16.04 8.78
C CYS A 72 0.49 16.94 7.70
N PRO A 73 0.48 16.52 6.43
CA PRO A 73 0.98 17.37 5.36
C PRO A 73 0.21 18.69 5.28
N GLU A 74 0.93 19.81 5.32
CA GLU A 74 0.32 21.16 5.27
C GLU A 74 0.23 21.71 3.84
N THR A 75 1.07 21.18 2.93
CA THR A 75 1.12 21.60 1.53
C THR A 75 0.77 20.47 0.58
N PHE A 76 0.23 20.82 -0.59
CA PHE A 76 -0.09 19.83 -1.62
C PHE A 76 1.15 19.05 -2.08
N LYS A 77 2.31 19.70 -2.19
CA LYS A 77 3.57 19.05 -2.59
C LYS A 77 3.99 17.98 -1.58
N GLU A 78 3.89 18.29 -0.28
CA GLU A 78 4.18 17.33 0.78
C GLU A 78 3.20 16.15 0.74
N PHE A 79 1.91 16.43 0.62
CA PHE A 79 0.88 15.40 0.48
C PHE A 79 1.11 14.49 -0.73
N PHE A 80 1.42 15.09 -1.89
CA PHE A 80 1.69 14.35 -3.12
C PHE A 80 2.92 13.45 -2.97
N ASN A 81 4.02 13.96 -2.41
CA ASN A 81 5.22 13.17 -2.16
C ASN A 81 4.95 12.03 -1.17
N GLN A 82 4.13 12.25 -0.15
CA GLN A 82 3.70 11.19 0.77
C GLN A 82 2.96 10.08 0.02
N ARG A 83 1.97 10.42 -0.81
CA ARG A 83 1.21 9.43 -1.60
C ARG A 83 2.08 8.70 -2.63
N ARG A 84 3.01 9.41 -3.27
CA ARG A 84 3.99 8.85 -4.21
C ARG A 84 4.89 7.79 -3.57
N ARG A 85 5.20 7.92 -2.27
CA ARG A 85 5.93 6.90 -1.51
C ARG A 85 5.03 5.75 -1.07
N TRP A 86 3.84 6.06 -0.55
CA TRP A 86 2.99 5.08 0.13
C TRP A 86 2.26 4.14 -0.82
N ILE A 87 1.78 4.63 -1.97
CA ILE A 87 0.97 3.81 -2.87
C ILE A 87 1.83 2.69 -3.50
N PRO A 88 3.01 2.98 -4.08
CA PRO A 88 3.86 1.94 -4.65
C PRO A 88 4.34 0.93 -3.60
N SER A 89 4.74 1.40 -2.41
CA SER A 89 5.20 0.50 -1.35
C SER A 89 4.08 -0.39 -0.80
N THR A 90 2.84 0.12 -0.76
CA THR A 90 1.65 -0.69 -0.43
C THR A 90 1.44 -1.80 -1.46
N LEU A 91 1.45 -1.46 -2.76
CA LEU A 91 1.28 -2.45 -3.83
C LEU A 91 2.38 -3.50 -3.82
N ALA A 92 3.63 -3.10 -3.63
CA ALA A 92 4.76 -4.03 -3.58
C ALA A 92 4.65 -4.99 -2.38
N ASN A 93 4.27 -4.53 -1.20
CA ASN A 93 4.11 -5.38 -0.02
C ASN A 93 2.90 -6.33 -0.13
N ILE A 94 1.76 -5.85 -0.64
CA ILE A 94 0.60 -6.71 -0.88
C ILE A 94 0.93 -7.78 -1.93
N MET A 95 1.66 -7.40 -2.99
CA MET A 95 2.10 -8.36 -4.00
C MET A 95 3.01 -9.45 -3.41
N ASP A 96 3.96 -9.09 -2.56
CA ASP A 96 4.83 -10.05 -1.87
C ASP A 96 4.02 -11.02 -0.99
N LEU A 97 3.11 -10.48 -0.17
CA LEU A 97 2.22 -11.28 0.68
C LEU A 97 1.32 -12.23 -0.15
N LEU A 98 0.83 -11.77 -1.31
CA LEU A 98 0.03 -12.58 -2.24
C LEU A 98 0.87 -13.62 -2.98
N GLN A 99 2.16 -13.38 -3.22
CA GLN A 99 3.06 -14.38 -3.79
C GLN A 99 3.38 -15.48 -2.76
N SER A 100 3.56 -15.12 -1.49
CA SER A 100 3.83 -16.05 -0.39
C SER A 100 2.57 -16.64 0.26
N PHE A 101 1.38 -16.40 -0.30
CA PHE A 101 0.11 -16.60 0.39
C PHE A 101 -0.09 -18.03 0.96
N ARG A 102 0.35 -19.06 0.24
CA ARG A 102 0.20 -20.47 0.68
C ARG A 102 0.97 -20.70 1.98
N THR A 103 2.24 -20.31 1.98
CA THR A 103 3.11 -20.44 3.15
C THR A 103 2.60 -19.59 4.30
N THR A 104 2.19 -18.35 4.04
CA THR A 104 1.67 -17.44 5.07
C THR A 104 0.39 -17.98 5.70
N VAL A 105 -0.55 -18.53 4.93
CA VAL A 105 -1.80 -19.11 5.46
C VAL A 105 -1.51 -20.38 6.27
N THR A 106 -0.54 -21.19 5.86
CA THR A 106 -0.15 -22.39 6.64
C THR A 106 0.59 -22.05 7.92
N ALA A 107 1.40 -20.98 7.92
CA ALA A 107 2.17 -20.54 9.09
C ALA A 107 1.35 -19.67 10.07
N ASN A 108 0.25 -19.06 9.62
CA ASN A 108 -0.51 -18.08 10.39
C ASN A 108 -2.02 -18.37 10.39
N ASP A 109 -2.51 -18.94 11.49
CA ASP A 109 -3.94 -19.28 11.68
C ASP A 109 -4.88 -18.06 11.60
N ASN A 110 -4.35 -16.83 11.72
CA ASN A 110 -5.14 -15.60 11.65
C ASN A 110 -5.40 -15.12 10.22
N ILE A 111 -4.73 -15.70 9.22
CA ILE A 111 -4.88 -15.35 7.82
C ILE A 111 -5.46 -16.53 7.05
N SER A 112 -6.67 -16.37 6.50
CA SER A 112 -7.30 -17.39 5.68
C SER A 112 -7.05 -17.18 4.18
N TYR A 113 -7.26 -18.25 3.38
CA TYR A 113 -7.27 -18.16 1.92
C TYR A 113 -8.27 -17.14 1.38
N LEU A 114 -9.47 -17.06 1.98
CA LEU A 114 -10.47 -16.05 1.62
C LEU A 114 -9.98 -14.62 1.91
N TYR A 115 -9.25 -14.44 3.01
CA TYR A 115 -8.67 -13.14 3.33
C TYR A 115 -7.60 -12.75 2.30
N MET A 116 -6.74 -13.67 1.87
CA MET A 116 -5.77 -13.41 0.80
C MET A 116 -6.46 -13.11 -0.54
N ALA A 117 -7.54 -13.82 -0.88
CA ALA A 117 -8.34 -13.51 -2.06
C ALA A 117 -8.95 -12.09 -1.99
N TYR A 118 -9.44 -11.68 -0.82
CA TYR A 118 -9.92 -10.32 -0.59
C TYR A 118 -8.82 -9.27 -0.79
N GLN A 119 -7.61 -9.52 -0.29
CA GLN A 119 -6.46 -8.61 -0.52
C GLN A 119 -6.10 -8.51 -2.01
N GLY A 120 -6.16 -9.62 -2.75
CA GLY A 120 -5.98 -9.61 -4.20
C GLY A 120 -7.03 -8.76 -4.92
N LEU A 121 -8.30 -8.87 -4.52
CA LEU A 121 -9.39 -8.07 -5.09
C LEU A 121 -9.22 -6.58 -4.76
N LEU A 122 -8.82 -6.23 -3.53
CA LEU A 122 -8.53 -4.85 -3.13
C LEU A 122 -7.37 -4.27 -3.95
N MET A 123 -6.31 -5.05 -4.18
CA MET A 123 -5.17 -4.63 -5.00
C MET A 123 -5.62 -4.35 -6.44
N LEU A 124 -6.40 -5.26 -7.03
CA LEU A 124 -6.97 -5.08 -8.37
C LEU A 124 -7.84 -3.81 -8.45
N SER A 125 -8.73 -3.62 -7.48
CA SER A 125 -9.56 -2.43 -7.39
C SER A 125 -8.73 -1.14 -7.30
N THR A 126 -7.65 -1.15 -6.53
CA THR A 126 -6.74 -0.01 -6.39
C THR A 126 -6.05 0.36 -7.70
N VAL A 127 -5.64 -0.64 -8.49
CA VAL A 127 -5.02 -0.43 -9.81
C VAL A 127 -6.02 0.11 -10.82
N LEU A 128 -7.27 -0.38 -10.80
CA LEU A 128 -8.32 0.04 -11.73
C LEU A 128 -8.95 1.40 -11.37
N GLY A 129 -8.95 1.77 -10.08
CA GLY A 129 -9.63 2.96 -9.56
C GLY A 129 -9.33 4.26 -10.32
N PRO A 130 -8.05 4.63 -10.55
CA PRO A 130 -7.71 5.84 -11.28
C PRO A 130 -8.29 5.85 -12.71
N ALA A 131 -8.21 4.74 -13.44
CA ALA A 131 -8.76 4.64 -14.78
C ALA A 131 -10.28 4.80 -14.79
N THR A 132 -10.98 4.18 -13.84
CA THR A 132 -12.44 4.32 -13.69
C THR A 132 -12.85 5.76 -13.40
N ILE A 133 -12.14 6.46 -12.50
CA ILE A 133 -12.42 7.87 -12.19
C ILE A 133 -12.23 8.75 -13.43
N LEU A 134 -11.13 8.57 -14.17
CA LEU A 134 -10.87 9.32 -15.40
C LEU A 134 -11.95 9.09 -16.46
N LEU A 135 -12.39 7.84 -16.64
CA LEU A 135 -13.48 7.48 -17.56
C LEU A 135 -14.80 8.14 -17.14
N MET A 136 -15.15 8.10 -15.85
CA MET A 136 -16.36 8.73 -15.33
C MET A 136 -16.34 10.25 -15.51
N MET A 137 -15.19 10.90 -15.25
CA MET A 137 -15.03 12.33 -15.48
C MET A 137 -15.16 12.68 -16.96
N ALA A 138 -14.51 11.94 -17.85
CA ALA A 138 -14.59 12.18 -19.30
C ALA A 138 -16.02 12.00 -19.82
N GLY A 139 -16.72 10.97 -19.34
CA GLY A 139 -18.13 10.72 -19.65
C GLY A 139 -19.08 11.82 -19.14
N ALA A 140 -18.75 12.49 -18.04
CA ALA A 140 -19.53 13.63 -17.54
C ALA A 140 -19.24 14.93 -18.32
N ILE A 141 -17.98 15.17 -18.69
CA ILE A 141 -17.57 16.40 -19.39
C ILE A 141 -18.04 16.41 -20.85
N ASN A 142 -18.00 15.26 -21.54
CA ASN A 142 -18.41 15.12 -22.94
C ASN A 142 -19.79 15.74 -23.25
N PRO A 143 -20.89 15.40 -22.55
CA PRO A 143 -22.20 16.00 -22.81
C PRO A 143 -22.31 17.44 -22.30
N VAL A 144 -21.68 17.78 -21.17
CA VAL A 144 -21.78 19.11 -20.55
C VAL A 144 -21.15 20.19 -21.43
N LEU A 145 -19.99 19.89 -22.00
CA LEU A 145 -19.27 20.83 -22.88
C LEU A 145 -19.57 20.59 -24.37
N SER A 146 -20.35 19.54 -24.71
CA SER A 146 -20.64 19.14 -26.09
C SER A 146 -19.38 18.97 -26.94
N ILE A 147 -18.31 18.43 -26.33
CA ILE A 147 -17.01 18.19 -26.96
C ILE A 147 -16.80 16.70 -27.22
N ASP A 148 -15.91 16.36 -28.15
CA ASP A 148 -15.55 14.96 -28.41
C ASP A 148 -14.93 14.28 -27.18
N LEU A 149 -15.16 12.97 -27.03
CA LEU A 149 -14.63 12.20 -25.90
C LEU A 149 -13.11 12.28 -25.80
N TYR A 150 -12.40 12.30 -26.93
CA TYR A 150 -10.95 12.49 -26.98
C TYR A 150 -10.52 13.84 -26.41
N GLN A 151 -11.27 14.92 -26.72
CA GLN A 151 -10.99 16.25 -26.19
C GLN A 151 -11.27 16.32 -24.68
N ALA A 152 -12.33 15.65 -24.20
CA ALA A 152 -12.61 15.54 -22.77
C ALA A 152 -11.47 14.83 -22.02
N TYR A 153 -10.91 13.75 -22.58
CA TYR A 153 -9.74 13.09 -22.01
C TYR A 153 -8.50 13.97 -21.98
N LEU A 154 -8.22 14.71 -23.05
CA LEU A 154 -7.09 15.65 -23.08
C LEU A 154 -7.20 16.73 -22.01
N ILE A 155 -8.41 17.26 -21.77
CA ILE A 155 -8.66 18.28 -20.74
C ILE A 155 -8.40 17.72 -19.34
N ILE A 156 -8.78 16.47 -19.07
CA ILE A 156 -8.61 15.85 -17.75
C ILE A 156 -7.16 15.40 -17.53
N VAL A 157 -6.57 14.70 -18.50
CA VAL A 157 -5.25 14.07 -18.36
C VAL A 157 -4.11 15.06 -18.56
N GLY A 158 -4.31 16.10 -19.37
CA GLY A 158 -3.30 17.11 -19.70
C GLY A 158 -2.68 17.78 -18.49
N PRO A 159 -3.46 18.44 -17.61
CA PRO A 159 -2.93 19.09 -16.41
C PRO A 159 -2.22 18.12 -15.46
N ILE A 160 -2.74 16.90 -15.32
CA ILE A 160 -2.13 15.85 -14.48
C ILE A 160 -0.76 15.45 -15.06
N SER A 161 -0.68 15.23 -16.37
CA SER A 161 0.56 14.83 -17.05
C SER A 161 1.61 15.92 -16.95
N VAL A 162 1.22 17.19 -17.12
CA VAL A 162 2.12 18.34 -16.94
C VAL A 162 2.64 18.39 -15.51
N TYR A 163 1.76 18.23 -14.51
CA TYR A 163 2.16 18.22 -13.11
C TYR A 163 3.10 17.06 -12.75
N LEU A 164 2.98 15.90 -13.41
CA LEU A 164 3.87 14.76 -13.17
C LEU A 164 5.27 14.94 -13.77
N VAL A 165 5.41 15.77 -14.79
CA VAL A 165 6.69 16.04 -15.47
C VAL A 165 7.46 17.20 -14.83
N LEU A 166 6.74 18.18 -14.28
CA LEU A 166 7.31 19.32 -13.56
C LEU A 166 7.81 18.95 -12.15
#